data_AF-A0A8T7FTF1-F1
#
_entry.id   AF-A0A8T7FTF1-F1
#
_cell.length_a   1.000
_cell.length_b   1.000
_cell.length_c   1.000
_cell.angle_alpha   90.00
_cell.angle_beta   90.00
_cell.angle_gamma   90.00
#
_symmetry.space_group_name_H-M   'P 1'
#
loop_
_entity.id
_entity.type
_entity.pdbx_description
1 polymer ?
#
loop_
_entity_poly.entity_id
_entity_poly.type
_entity_poly.pdbx_seq_one_letter_code
_entity_poly.pdbx_strand_id
1 'polypeptide(L)'
;MPKRIFLIFLLLTVLSACASPSPIVVPTIPATAAPPADSADWWRTAVFYEIFIRSFYDTDGDGIGDFNGITQKLDYLEALGITGIWLMPIHPSPSYHGYDVTDYYAVNPEYGTMDDFKNLLNEAHKRGIRIIIDFVINHTSSQHPLVQGRERQPRFAVPRFLRLGG
;
A
#
# COMPACT_ATOMS: atom_id res chain seq x y z
N MET A 1 1.15 -4.67 63.14
CA MET A 1 2.21 -3.77 62.62
C MET A 1 3.06 -4.33 61.45
N PRO A 2 3.29 -5.64 61.23
CA PRO A 2 4.25 -6.09 60.19
C PRO A 2 3.73 -6.07 58.73
N LYS A 3 2.40 -6.11 58.50
CA LYS A 3 1.84 -6.16 57.14
C LYS A 3 1.98 -4.86 56.33
N ARG A 4 2.07 -3.71 57.00
CA ARG A 4 2.23 -2.40 56.34
C ARG A 4 3.65 -2.17 55.82
N ILE A 5 4.65 -2.70 56.50
CA ILE A 5 6.06 -2.62 56.09
C ILE A 5 6.32 -3.51 54.87
N PHE A 6 5.72 -4.69 54.82
CA PHE A 6 5.84 -5.61 53.68
C PHE A 6 5.22 -5.04 52.39
N LEU A 7 4.09 -4.34 52.50
CA LEU A 7 3.42 -3.71 51.36
C LEU A 7 4.21 -2.51 50.80
N ILE A 8 4.89 -1.76 51.67
CA ILE A 8 5.78 -0.65 51.26
C ILE A 8 7.01 -1.19 50.53
N PHE A 9 7.61 -2.28 51.01
CA PHE A 9 8.73 -2.93 50.32
C PHE A 9 8.32 -3.52 48.96
N LEU A 10 7.12 -4.11 48.86
CA LEU A 10 6.58 -4.62 47.59
C LEU A 10 6.28 -3.50 46.59
N LEU A 11 5.83 -2.32 47.05
CA LEU A 11 5.59 -1.16 46.18
C LEU A 11 6.91 -0.54 45.66
N LEU A 12 7.96 -0.52 46.48
CA LEU A 12 9.27 0.03 46.13
C LEU A 12 10.03 -0.84 45.12
N THR A 13 9.83 -2.16 45.12
CA THR A 13 10.48 -3.05 44.13
C THR A 13 9.81 -3.01 42.76
N VAL A 14 8.50 -2.74 42.68
CA VAL A 14 7.77 -2.62 41.40
C VAL A 14 8.13 -1.33 40.64
N LEU A 15 8.49 -0.24 41.33
CA LEU A 15 8.88 1.02 40.68
C LEU A 15 10.25 0.98 39.98
N SER A 16 11.13 0.05 40.33
CA SER A 16 12.50 -0.02 39.78
C SER A 16 12.62 -0.82 38.47
N ALA A 17 11.51 -1.38 37.96
CA ALA A 17 11.51 -2.17 36.72
C ALA A 17 11.23 -1.35 35.44
N CYS A 18 11.09 -0.03 35.54
CA CYS A 18 11.05 0.86 34.37
C CYS A 18 12.46 1.11 33.82
N ALA A 19 13.10 0.07 33.29
CA ALA A 19 14.20 0.28 32.36
C ALA A 19 13.60 0.90 31.09
N SER A 20 13.95 2.15 30.81
CA SER A 20 13.60 2.80 29.55
C SER A 20 14.17 1.95 28.40
N PRO A 21 13.38 1.68 27.33
CA PRO A 21 13.92 1.01 26.16
C PRO A 21 15.10 1.85 25.66
N SER A 22 16.25 1.19 25.47
CA SER A 22 17.40 1.85 24.84
C SER A 22 16.97 2.37 23.46
N PRO A 23 17.43 3.56 23.05
CA PRO A 23 17.10 4.06 21.72
C PRO A 23 17.56 3.04 20.68
N ILE A 24 16.66 2.65 19.79
CA ILE A 24 16.98 1.80 18.65
C ILE A 24 18.00 2.57 17.81
N VAL A 25 19.24 2.10 17.80
CA VAL A 25 20.27 2.61 16.89
C VAL A 25 19.96 2.02 15.52
N VAL A 26 19.19 2.76 14.71
CA VAL A 26 19.02 2.44 13.30
C VAL A 26 20.37 2.67 12.63
N PRO A 27 20.97 1.67 11.96
CA PRO A 27 22.21 1.89 11.24
C PRO A 27 21.99 3.00 10.22
N THR A 28 22.73 4.10 10.36
CA THR A 28 22.75 5.17 9.38
C THR A 28 23.42 4.64 8.13
N ILE A 29 22.63 4.16 7.18
CA ILE A 29 23.10 3.97 5.81
C ILE A 29 23.54 5.36 5.37
N PRO A 30 24.79 5.55 4.89
CA PRO A 30 25.21 6.83 4.37
C PRO A 30 24.24 7.20 3.26
N ALA A 31 23.43 8.23 3.51
CA ALA A 31 22.53 8.81 2.55
C ALA A 31 23.39 9.39 1.43
N THR A 32 23.76 8.54 0.47
CA THR A 32 24.16 9.03 -0.84
C THR A 32 22.92 9.74 -1.32
N ALA A 33 22.99 11.08 -1.38
CA ALA A 33 21.86 11.92 -1.69
C ALA A 33 21.09 11.29 -2.85
N ALA A 34 19.84 10.92 -2.60
CA ALA A 34 18.98 10.38 -3.63
C ALA A 34 19.09 11.33 -4.84
N PRO A 35 19.34 10.81 -6.05
CA PRO A 35 19.42 11.67 -7.22
C PRO A 35 18.14 12.50 -7.31
N PRO A 36 18.21 13.73 -7.87
CA PRO A 36 17.03 14.55 -8.06
C PRO A 36 15.93 13.69 -8.66
N ALA A 37 14.73 13.81 -8.11
CA ALA A 37 13.59 12.98 -8.46
C ALA A 37 13.31 12.99 -9.99
N ASP A 38 13.83 13.99 -10.71
CA ASP A 38 13.63 14.25 -12.14
C ASP A 38 14.75 13.68 -13.03
N SER A 39 15.72 12.96 -12.48
CA SER A 39 16.69 12.21 -13.29
C SER A 39 15.99 11.00 -13.95
N ALA A 40 16.24 10.80 -15.25
CA ALA A 40 15.66 9.67 -16.01
C ALA A 40 16.01 8.29 -15.42
N ASP A 41 17.03 8.23 -14.55
CA ASP A 41 17.59 7.01 -13.96
C ASP A 41 17.42 6.95 -12.43
N TRP A 42 16.49 7.72 -11.84
CA TRP A 42 16.28 7.79 -10.38
C TRP A 42 16.13 6.40 -9.71
N TRP A 43 15.55 5.45 -10.43
CA TRP A 43 15.28 4.08 -9.97
C TRP A 43 16.57 3.25 -9.77
N ARG A 44 17.70 3.61 -10.40
CA ARG A 44 18.95 2.86 -10.32
C ARG A 44 19.59 2.88 -8.94
N THR A 45 19.31 3.93 -8.17
CA THR A 45 19.81 4.13 -6.81
C THR A 45 18.69 4.13 -5.79
N ALA A 46 17.47 3.81 -6.20
CA ALA A 46 16.31 3.86 -5.33
C ALA A 46 16.32 2.69 -4.35
N VAL A 47 15.93 2.98 -3.11
CA VAL A 47 15.63 1.95 -2.10
C VAL A 47 14.12 1.80 -2.03
N PHE A 48 13.62 0.65 -2.45
CA PHE A 48 12.19 0.35 -2.50
C PHE A 48 11.71 -0.31 -1.20
N TYR A 49 10.52 0.09 -0.77
CA TYR A 49 9.73 -0.59 0.25
C TYR A 49 8.43 -1.09 -0.38
N GLU A 50 8.21 -2.40 -0.34
CA GLU A 50 6.99 -3.01 -0.86
C GLU A 50 5.89 -2.94 0.20
N ILE A 51 4.69 -2.51 -0.19
CA ILE A 51 3.54 -2.35 0.71
C ILE A 51 2.35 -3.15 0.18
N PHE A 52 1.89 -4.07 1.03
CA PHE A 52 0.53 -4.62 0.92
C PHE A 52 -0.45 -3.72 1.68
N ILE A 53 -1.20 -2.89 0.95
CA ILE A 53 -2.06 -1.82 1.51
C ILE A 53 -2.97 -2.38 2.60
N ARG A 54 -3.67 -3.48 2.30
CA ARG A 54 -4.63 -4.14 3.21
C ARG A 54 -4.07 -4.42 4.61
N SER A 55 -2.78 -4.67 4.75
CA SER A 55 -2.17 -5.06 6.04
C SER A 55 -1.25 -3.98 6.63
N PHE A 56 -1.14 -2.82 5.99
CA PHE A 56 -0.12 -1.83 6.37
C PHE A 56 -0.58 -0.94 7.53
N TYR A 57 -1.63 -0.13 7.31
CA TYR A 57 -2.18 0.73 8.35
C TYR A 57 -3.62 1.12 8.01
N ASP A 58 -4.52 0.87 8.95
CA ASP A 58 -5.96 1.15 8.90
C ASP A 58 -6.23 2.50 9.59
N THR A 59 -6.95 3.40 8.90
CA THR A 59 -7.29 4.73 9.41
C THR A 59 -8.75 4.93 9.79
N ASP A 60 -9.65 4.04 9.38
CA ASP A 60 -11.09 4.17 9.64
C ASP A 60 -11.66 3.08 10.56
N GLY A 61 -10.84 2.08 10.92
CA GLY A 61 -11.14 1.05 11.88
C GLY A 61 -11.93 -0.13 11.31
N ASP A 62 -11.98 -0.29 9.99
CA ASP A 62 -12.67 -1.41 9.34
C ASP A 62 -11.85 -2.72 9.32
N GLY A 63 -10.58 -2.67 9.75
CA GLY A 63 -9.65 -3.79 9.80
C GLY A 63 -8.85 -4.00 8.52
N ILE A 64 -8.97 -3.10 7.54
CA ILE A 64 -8.27 -3.11 6.26
C ILE A 64 -7.44 -1.82 6.16
N GLY A 65 -6.16 -1.97 5.83
CA GLY A 65 -5.32 -0.80 5.56
C GLY A 65 -5.70 -0.09 4.27
N ASP A 66 -5.44 1.22 4.23
CA ASP A 66 -5.95 2.13 3.20
C ASP A 66 -4.89 3.16 2.74
N PHE A 67 -5.18 3.92 1.67
CA PHE A 67 -4.24 4.92 1.13
C PHE A 67 -3.94 6.06 2.12
N ASN A 68 -4.92 6.46 2.94
CA ASN A 68 -4.72 7.48 3.96
C ASN A 68 -3.79 6.95 5.06
N GLY A 69 -3.82 5.65 5.34
CA GLY A 69 -2.91 5.00 6.27
C GLY A 69 -1.46 5.04 5.80
N ILE A 70 -1.22 4.78 4.52
CA ILE A 70 0.12 4.98 3.93
C ILE A 70 0.53 6.44 4.06
N THR A 71 -0.37 7.37 3.73
CA THR A 71 -0.12 8.81 3.83
C THR A 71 0.28 9.23 5.25
N GLN A 72 -0.42 8.74 6.28
CA GLN A 72 -0.12 9.01 7.70
C GLN A 72 1.24 8.43 8.15
N LYS A 73 1.80 7.46 7.43
CA LYS A 73 3.09 6.84 7.75
C LYS A 73 4.23 7.28 6.84
N LEU A 74 4.02 8.24 5.94
CA LEU A 74 5.08 8.74 5.08
C LEU A 74 6.27 9.32 5.86
N ASP A 75 6.04 9.95 7.02
CA ASP A 75 7.14 10.44 7.87
C ASP A 75 7.98 9.30 8.46
N TYR A 76 7.34 8.15 8.78
CA TYR A 76 8.05 6.95 9.20
C TYR A 76 8.87 6.35 8.04
N LEU A 77 8.30 6.31 6.84
CA LEU A 77 8.96 5.78 5.65
C LEU A 77 10.14 6.68 5.22
N GLU A 78 9.98 8.00 5.30
CA GLU A 78 11.06 8.96 5.08
C GLU A 78 12.18 8.78 6.11
N ALA A 79 11.85 8.63 7.40
CA ALA A 79 12.83 8.39 8.45
C ALA A 79 13.58 7.06 8.27
N LEU A 80 12.94 6.04 7.66
CA LEU A 80 13.58 4.78 7.28
C LEU A 80 14.61 4.97 6.14
N GLY A 81 14.51 6.06 5.37
CA GLY A 81 15.42 6.41 4.29
C GLY A 81 15.06 5.81 2.94
N ILE A 82 13.80 5.39 2.75
CA ILE A 82 13.36 4.86 1.46
C ILE A 82 13.16 5.99 0.45
N THR A 83 13.30 5.68 -0.83
CA THR A 83 13.08 6.66 -1.91
C THR A 83 12.02 6.19 -2.90
N GLY A 84 11.52 4.96 -2.74
CA GLY A 84 10.47 4.38 -3.57
C GLY A 84 9.53 3.49 -2.74
N ILE A 85 8.23 3.59 -3.02
CA ILE A 85 7.22 2.64 -2.56
C ILE A 85 6.79 1.80 -3.76
N TRP A 86 6.75 0.48 -3.59
CA TRP A 86 6.10 -0.44 -4.52
C TRP A 86 4.79 -0.91 -3.89
N LEU A 87 3.67 -0.50 -4.48
CA LEU A 87 2.36 -0.97 -4.06
C LEU A 87 2.01 -2.28 -4.76
N MET A 88 1.59 -3.26 -3.95
CA MET A 88 0.82 -4.41 -4.44
C MET A 88 -0.43 -3.95 -5.22
N PRO A 89 -1.12 -4.83 -5.99
CA PRO A 89 -2.17 -4.40 -6.90
C PRO A 89 -3.25 -3.54 -6.22
N ILE A 90 -3.48 -2.35 -6.79
CA ILE A 90 -4.37 -1.34 -6.21
C ILE A 90 -5.75 -1.31 -6.85
N HIS A 91 -5.98 -2.10 -7.90
CA HIS A 91 -7.21 -2.08 -8.69
C HIS A 91 -8.29 -2.99 -8.10
N PRO A 92 -9.57 -2.75 -8.40
CA PRO A 92 -10.65 -3.66 -8.03
C PRO A 92 -10.38 -5.10 -8.49
N SER A 93 -10.62 -6.03 -7.57
CA SER A 93 -10.36 -7.46 -7.73
C SER A 93 -11.27 -8.25 -6.79
N PRO A 94 -11.75 -9.44 -7.16
CA PRO A 94 -12.53 -10.28 -6.27
C PRO A 94 -11.66 -11.05 -5.26
N SER A 95 -10.34 -11.18 -5.50
CA SER A 95 -9.40 -11.74 -4.52
C SER A 95 -8.80 -10.67 -3.62
N TYR A 96 -8.36 -11.08 -2.43
CA TYR A 96 -7.69 -10.21 -1.46
C TYR A 96 -6.30 -9.74 -1.92
N HIS A 97 -5.64 -10.48 -2.81
CA HIS A 97 -4.28 -10.20 -3.29
C HIS A 97 -4.25 -9.31 -4.53
N GLY A 98 -5.38 -9.12 -5.22
CA GLY A 98 -5.55 -8.07 -6.22
C GLY A 98 -5.06 -8.37 -7.64
N TYR A 99 -4.50 -9.56 -7.90
CA TYR A 99 -3.86 -9.90 -9.17
C TYR A 99 -4.85 -10.27 -10.29
N ASP A 100 -6.10 -10.58 -9.95
CA ASP A 100 -7.22 -10.81 -10.87
C ASP A 100 -8.08 -9.55 -11.00
N VAL A 101 -7.51 -8.54 -11.68
CA VAL A 101 -8.10 -7.20 -11.86
C VAL A 101 -9.40 -7.23 -12.67
N THR A 102 -10.40 -6.47 -12.24
CA THR A 102 -11.70 -6.29 -12.94
C THR A 102 -11.86 -4.92 -13.59
N ASP A 103 -11.11 -3.91 -13.15
CA ASP A 103 -11.09 -2.57 -13.74
C ASP A 103 -9.74 -1.87 -13.51
N TYR A 104 -8.97 -1.65 -14.58
CA TYR A 104 -7.68 -0.96 -14.50
C TYR A 104 -7.78 0.57 -14.36
N TYR A 105 -8.97 1.16 -14.48
CA TYR A 105 -9.17 2.61 -14.41
C TYR A 105 -9.58 3.10 -13.02
N ALA A 106 -9.93 2.17 -12.13
CA ALA A 106 -10.34 2.45 -10.76
C ALA A 106 -9.29 1.96 -9.75
N VAL A 107 -9.43 2.43 -8.50
CA VAL A 107 -8.75 1.84 -7.33
C VAL A 107 -9.73 0.94 -6.59
N ASN A 108 -9.22 -0.06 -5.87
CA ASN A 108 -10.03 -0.95 -5.05
C ASN A 108 -10.75 -0.11 -3.97
N PRO A 109 -12.10 -0.12 -3.92
CA PRO A 109 -12.85 0.67 -2.95
C PRO A 109 -12.54 0.32 -1.49
N GLU A 110 -12.02 -0.87 -1.19
CA GLU A 110 -11.54 -1.24 0.16
C GLU A 110 -10.30 -0.44 0.60
N TYR A 111 -9.58 0.22 -0.33
CA TYR A 111 -8.38 1.01 0.00
C TYR A 111 -8.67 2.52 0.04
N GLY A 112 -9.90 2.94 -0.29
CA GLY A 112 -10.32 4.33 -0.37
C GLY A 112 -10.64 4.78 -1.80
N THR A 113 -10.53 6.08 -2.03
CA THR A 113 -10.92 6.71 -3.30
C THR A 113 -9.73 7.03 -4.19
N MET A 114 -10.01 7.33 -5.47
CA MET A 114 -8.99 7.83 -6.39
C MET A 114 -8.37 9.16 -5.91
N ASP A 115 -9.11 9.98 -5.17
CA ASP A 115 -8.58 11.24 -4.63
C ASP A 115 -7.67 10.99 -3.42
N ASP A 116 -7.95 9.98 -2.58
CA ASP A 116 -7.04 9.53 -1.53
C ASP A 116 -5.71 9.03 -2.14
N PHE A 117 -5.78 8.26 -3.24
CA PHE A 117 -4.58 7.81 -3.96
C PHE A 117 -3.78 8.98 -4.54
N LYS A 118 -4.44 9.97 -5.16
CA LYS A 118 -3.75 11.20 -5.62
C LYS A 118 -3.12 11.97 -4.47
N ASN A 119 -3.78 12.05 -3.32
CA ASN A 119 -3.23 12.68 -2.14
C ASN A 119 -1.96 11.96 -1.65
N LEU A 120 -1.98 10.63 -1.58
CA LEU A 120 -0.80 9.81 -1.28
C LEU A 120 0.36 10.12 -2.25
N LEU A 121 0.10 10.15 -3.55
CA LEU A 121 1.12 10.49 -4.56
C LEU A 121 1.74 11.88 -4.30
N ASN A 122 0.89 12.88 -4.05
CA ASN A 122 1.35 14.25 -3.81
C ASN A 122 2.19 14.34 -2.53
N GLU A 123 1.74 13.73 -1.45
CA GLU A 123 2.45 13.75 -0.16
C GLU A 123 3.76 12.95 -0.18
N ALA A 124 3.80 11.82 -0.90
CA ALA A 124 5.02 11.05 -1.10
C ALA A 124 6.04 11.85 -1.92
N HIS A 125 5.60 12.48 -3.02
CA HIS A 125 6.47 13.29 -3.86
C HIS A 125 7.05 14.51 -3.15
N LYS A 126 6.32 15.14 -2.23
CA LYS A 126 6.85 16.23 -1.38
C LYS A 126 8.04 15.79 -0.52
N ARG A 127 8.11 14.49 -0.19
CA ARG A 127 9.19 13.85 0.58
C ARG A 127 10.25 13.19 -0.30
N GLY A 128 10.19 13.39 -1.62
CA GLY A 128 11.11 12.74 -2.57
C GLY A 128 10.89 11.23 -2.70
N ILE A 129 9.76 10.70 -2.23
CA ILE A 129 9.41 9.29 -2.34
C ILE A 129 8.59 9.08 -3.62
N ARG A 130 9.08 8.23 -4.51
CA ARG A 130 8.35 7.82 -5.73
C ARG A 130 7.44 6.64 -5.43
N ILE A 131 6.36 6.50 -6.20
CA ILE A 131 5.43 5.38 -6.07
C ILE A 131 5.35 4.64 -7.40
N ILE A 132 5.50 3.32 -7.37
CA ILE A 132 5.19 2.40 -8.46
C ILE A 132 4.08 1.45 -8.01
N ILE A 133 3.35 0.90 -8.98
CA ILE A 133 2.23 -0.02 -8.73
C ILE A 133 2.48 -1.34 -9.48
N ASP A 134 1.98 -2.44 -8.92
CA ASP A 134 1.87 -3.68 -9.66
C ASP A 134 0.90 -3.54 -10.84
N PHE A 135 1.40 -3.83 -12.04
CA PHE A 135 0.60 -3.80 -13.27
C PHE A 135 0.56 -5.18 -13.94
N VAL A 136 -0.58 -5.84 -13.84
CA VAL A 136 -0.78 -7.21 -14.33
C VAL A 136 -1.17 -7.20 -15.80
N ILE A 137 -0.21 -7.51 -16.67
CA ILE A 137 -0.40 -7.51 -18.15
C ILE A 137 -0.69 -8.89 -18.74
N ASN A 138 -0.38 -9.97 -18.02
CA ASN A 138 -0.50 -11.33 -18.55
C ASN A 138 -1.96 -11.81 -18.63
N HIS A 139 -2.81 -11.35 -17.71
CA HIS A 139 -4.19 -11.82 -17.56
C HIS A 139 -5.07 -10.76 -16.89
N THR A 140 -6.38 -11.03 -16.87
CA THR A 140 -7.40 -10.25 -16.16
C THR A 140 -8.44 -11.22 -15.54
N SER A 141 -9.28 -10.74 -14.63
CA SER A 141 -10.31 -11.56 -13.98
C SER A 141 -11.31 -12.15 -14.99
N SER A 142 -11.87 -13.31 -14.69
CA SER A 142 -13.07 -13.81 -15.38
C SER A 142 -14.27 -12.87 -15.23
N GLN A 143 -14.26 -12.02 -14.20
CA GLN A 143 -15.28 -10.99 -13.97
C GLN A 143 -15.02 -9.68 -14.73
N HIS A 144 -13.87 -9.54 -15.41
CA HIS A 144 -13.56 -8.32 -16.17
C HIS A 144 -14.54 -8.14 -17.34
N PRO A 145 -15.02 -6.92 -17.64
CA PRO A 145 -15.98 -6.67 -18.72
C PRO A 145 -15.56 -7.20 -20.09
N LEU A 146 -14.26 -7.18 -20.40
CA LEU A 146 -13.70 -7.75 -21.64
C LEU A 146 -13.94 -9.27 -21.76
N VAL A 147 -13.92 -10.00 -20.65
CA VAL A 147 -14.15 -11.46 -20.63
C VAL A 147 -15.65 -11.74 -20.69
N GLN A 148 -16.43 -11.12 -19.79
CA GLN A 148 -17.88 -11.32 -19.74
C GLN A 148 -18.59 -10.89 -21.03
N GLY A 149 -18.12 -9.81 -21.67
CA GLY A 149 -18.65 -9.35 -22.96
C GLY A 149 -18.45 -10.36 -24.09
N ARG A 150 -17.43 -11.23 -23.99
CA ARG A 150 -17.11 -12.26 -24.97
C ARG A 150 -17.93 -13.54 -24.76
N GLU A 151 -18.16 -13.95 -23.52
CA GLU A 151 -18.99 -15.12 -23.20
C GLU A 151 -20.45 -14.94 -23.61
N ARG A 152 -20.93 -13.70 -23.61
CA ARG A 152 -22.28 -13.34 -24.05
C ARG A 152 -22.44 -13.31 -25.58
N GLN A 153 -21.36 -13.48 -26.34
CA GLN A 153 -21.43 -13.56 -27.80
C GLN A 153 -21.41 -15.03 -28.25
N PRO A 154 -22.39 -15.49 -29.03
CA PRO A 154 -22.28 -16.77 -29.72
C PRO A 154 -20.97 -16.80 -30.50
N ARG A 155 -20.23 -17.91 -30.39
CA ARG A 155 -18.91 -18.13 -31.02
C ARG A 155 -18.91 -17.92 -32.55
N PHE A 156 -20.10 -17.82 -33.14
CA PHE A 156 -20.39 -17.58 -34.56
C PHE A 156 -21.48 -16.51 -34.80
N ALA A 157 -21.59 -15.50 -33.93
CA ALA A 157 -22.48 -14.37 -34.20
C ALA A 157 -21.94 -13.57 -35.39
N VAL A 158 -22.51 -13.82 -36.57
CA VAL A 158 -22.24 -13.06 -37.80
C VAL A 158 -22.48 -11.56 -37.52
N PRO A 159 -21.52 -10.66 -37.84
CA PRO A 159 -21.68 -9.22 -37.67
C PRO A 159 -23.04 -8.73 -38.18
N ARG A 160 -23.69 -7.82 -37.43
CA ARG A 160 -25.04 -7.30 -37.74
C ARG A 160 -25.17 -6.72 -39.16
N PHE A 161 -24.06 -6.28 -39.77
CA PHE A 161 -24.02 -5.79 -41.15
C PHE A 161 -24.30 -6.88 -42.22
N LEU A 162 -24.07 -8.16 -41.90
CA LEU A 162 -24.32 -9.29 -42.81
C LEU A 162 -25.76 -9.85 -42.71
N ARG A 163 -26.65 -9.23 -41.91
CA ARG A 163 -28.06 -9.63 -41.79
C ARG A 163 -29.04 -8.77 -42.59
N LEU A 164 -28.57 -7.75 -43.33
CA LEU A 164 -29.42 -6.91 -44.19
C LEU A 164 -29.25 -7.37 -45.65
N GLY A 165 -30.00 -8.40 -46.02
CA GLY A 165 -29.98 -8.97 -47.35
C GLY A 165 -30.92 -10.17 -47.42
N GLY A 166 -32.22 -9.91 -47.33
CA GLY A 166 -33.30 -10.89 -47.44
C GLY A 166 -34.63 -10.18 -47.60
#